data_AF-A0A7X8PZA2-F1
#
_entry.id   AF-A0A7X8PZA2-F1
#
_cell.length_a   1.000
_cell.length_b   1.000
_cell.length_c   1.000
_cell.angle_alpha   90.00
_cell.angle_beta   90.00
_cell.angle_gamma   90.00
#
_symmetry.space_group_name_H-M   'P 1'
#
loop_
_entity.id
_entity.type
_entity.pdbx_description
1 polymer ?
#
loop_
_entity_poly.entity_id
_entity_poly.type
_entity_poly.pdbx_seq_one_letter_code
_entity_poly.pdbx_strand_id
1 'polypeptide(L)'
;MDNKKDVLRVTMKDINLLPDEFLISSSNSRNKGKVQAEVTENRGTKAGSSVTQSEKSKEGISAFPKNLKDNILDSIHVNSDKATSFLNSLKKDKIRNLERVLSVDKKDLVFSNKKNYIYCTESGRMVIVDRDIWGEPYTVTVKEATEVGIRRVMFFDNEPFLFPIFNEKNLSGEVIHMDENEVWYLNKDEATIVLFKDNKPDFLKVSLKNFKNINNKKALHTYLDSHKILYLDKKLHELIIEDRNIALENIIKIRLGYAVYKNTSRTYKVMLFNEHRELYDEYTFSKLPSVKEEGWDVLFSKDIVEYVKANNYSFENFRQDDGHIEYWQNIGSKRACVLRCKI
;
A
#
# COMPACT_ATOMS: atom_id res chain seq x y z
N MET A 1 12.20 -14.57 -41.13
CA MET A 1 10.89 -15.23 -41.28
C MET A 1 10.14 -15.10 -39.97
N ASP A 2 9.06 -14.33 -40.04
CA ASP A 2 7.83 -14.32 -39.24
C ASP A 2 7.86 -14.09 -37.72
N ASN A 3 7.78 -12.79 -37.38
CA ASN A 3 7.14 -12.27 -36.17
C ASN A 3 5.61 -12.43 -36.27
N LYS A 4 4.96 -13.08 -35.30
CA LYS A 4 3.51 -12.96 -35.07
C LYS A 4 3.26 -12.11 -33.83
N LYS A 5 2.76 -10.90 -34.06
CA LYS A 5 2.10 -10.04 -33.06
C LYS A 5 0.62 -10.44 -33.02
N ASP A 6 0.17 -11.05 -31.94
CA ASP A 6 -1.26 -11.18 -31.65
C ASP A 6 -1.78 -9.86 -31.10
N VAL A 7 -2.33 -9.05 -32.01
CA VAL A 7 -3.10 -7.84 -31.67
C VAL A 7 -4.56 -8.25 -31.55
N LEU A 8 -5.06 -8.35 -30.32
CA LEU A 8 -6.50 -8.45 -30.05
C LEU A 8 -7.17 -7.13 -30.49
N ARG A 9 -7.70 -7.12 -31.72
CA ARG A 9 -8.60 -6.06 -32.20
C ARG A 9 -9.97 -6.27 -31.56
N VAL A 10 -10.30 -5.47 -30.55
CA VAL A 10 -11.68 -5.34 -30.05
C VAL A 10 -12.46 -4.57 -31.10
N THR A 11 -13.45 -5.21 -31.72
CA THR A 11 -14.36 -4.56 -32.68
C THR A 11 -15.54 -3.91 -31.94
N MET A 12 -16.02 -2.77 -32.44
CA MET A 12 -17.16 -2.00 -31.88
C MET A 12 -18.50 -2.77 -31.74
N LYS A 13 -18.55 -4.07 -32.05
CA LYS A 13 -19.74 -4.92 -31.86
C LYS A 13 -19.86 -5.51 -30.45
N ASP A 14 -18.82 -5.42 -29.62
CA ASP A 14 -18.80 -6.03 -28.28
C ASP A 14 -19.27 -5.07 -27.15
N ILE A 15 -19.78 -3.87 -27.49
CA ILE A 15 -20.14 -2.81 -26.51
C ILE A 15 -21.65 -2.64 -26.34
N ASN A 16 -22.50 -3.33 -27.10
CA ASN A 16 -23.96 -3.24 -26.95
C ASN A 16 -24.53 -4.50 -26.29
N LEU A 17 -24.28 -4.64 -24.99
CA LEU A 17 -25.06 -5.52 -24.12
C LEU A 17 -25.50 -4.73 -22.88
N LEU A 18 -26.29 -3.69 -23.13
CA LEU A 18 -27.25 -3.20 -22.14
C LEU A 18 -28.59 -3.88 -22.44
N PRO A 19 -29.37 -4.33 -21.44
CA PRO A 19 -30.69 -4.89 -21.67
C PRO A 19 -31.61 -3.83 -22.31
N ASP A 20 -32.30 -4.22 -23.40
CA ASP A 20 -33.18 -3.38 -24.23
C ASP A 20 -34.45 -2.84 -23.53
N GLU A 21 -34.54 -2.92 -22.20
CA GLU A 21 -35.73 -2.47 -21.45
C GLU A 21 -35.74 -0.96 -21.12
N PHE A 22 -34.80 -0.15 -21.65
CA PHE A 22 -34.76 1.30 -21.40
C PHE A 22 -34.87 2.21 -22.65
N LEU A 23 -35.20 1.67 -23.83
CA LEU A 23 -35.37 2.48 -25.05
C LEU A 23 -36.81 2.89 -25.39
N ILE A 24 -37.75 2.86 -24.43
CA ILE A 24 -39.09 3.43 -24.63
C ILE A 24 -39.48 4.33 -23.46
N SER A 25 -39.02 5.59 -23.49
CA SER A 25 -39.72 6.68 -22.80
C SER A 25 -39.37 8.04 -23.43
N SER A 26 -39.69 8.21 -24.71
CA SER A 26 -39.81 9.55 -25.31
C SER A 26 -40.77 9.54 -26.50
N SER A 27 -42.05 9.24 -26.26
CA SER A 27 -43.13 9.74 -27.12
C SER A 27 -44.49 9.61 -26.47
N ASN A 28 -45.16 10.77 -26.33
CA ASN A 28 -46.59 10.99 -26.23
C ASN A 28 -47.30 10.84 -24.87
N SER A 29 -47.51 12.02 -24.31
CA SER A 29 -48.58 12.38 -23.39
C SER A 29 -49.99 12.03 -23.89
N ARG A 30 -50.88 11.77 -22.93
CA ARG A 30 -52.36 11.76 -22.97
C ARG A 30 -53.03 10.47 -23.51
N ASN A 31 -53.55 9.64 -22.59
CA ASN A 31 -55.00 9.53 -22.36
C ASN A 31 -55.35 8.63 -21.16
N LYS A 32 -56.46 9.00 -20.50
CA LYS A 32 -57.12 8.29 -19.39
C LYS A 32 -57.72 6.96 -19.85
N GLY A 33 -57.76 5.96 -18.96
CA GLY A 33 -58.65 4.81 -19.06
C GLY A 33 -58.44 3.77 -17.96
N LYS A 34 -59.41 3.66 -17.04
CA LYS A 34 -59.63 2.50 -16.14
C LYS A 34 -59.79 1.22 -16.99
N VAL A 35 -59.44 0.05 -16.44
CA VAL A 35 -60.35 -1.10 -16.19
C VAL A 35 -59.59 -2.26 -15.51
N GLN A 36 -60.41 -3.08 -14.85
CA GLN A 36 -60.26 -4.13 -13.85
C GLN A 36 -59.34 -5.33 -14.12
N ALA A 37 -59.10 -6.00 -13.00
CA ALA A 37 -58.56 -7.34 -12.81
C ALA A 37 -59.34 -8.44 -13.54
N GLU A 38 -58.63 -9.50 -13.90
CA GLU A 38 -59.20 -10.85 -13.91
C GLU A 38 -58.14 -11.88 -13.50
N VAL A 39 -58.58 -12.75 -12.59
CA VAL A 39 -57.90 -13.92 -12.06
C VAL A 39 -58.30 -15.10 -12.93
N THR A 40 -57.37 -16.00 -13.26
CA THR A 40 -57.73 -17.40 -13.53
C THR A 40 -56.58 -18.34 -13.18
N GLU A 41 -56.84 -19.21 -12.20
CA GLU A 41 -56.10 -20.43 -11.93
C GLU A 41 -56.32 -21.46 -13.05
N ASN A 42 -55.30 -22.28 -13.37
CA ASN A 42 -55.43 -23.74 -13.25
C ASN A 42 -54.11 -24.51 -13.51
N ARG A 43 -53.72 -25.27 -12.47
CA ARG A 43 -53.16 -26.64 -12.39
C ARG A 43 -52.43 -27.27 -13.60
N GLY A 44 -51.27 -27.89 -13.31
CA GLY A 44 -50.96 -29.24 -13.82
C GLY A 44 -49.50 -29.62 -14.14
N THR A 45 -48.83 -30.26 -13.16
CA THR A 45 -47.94 -31.46 -13.28
C THR A 45 -46.66 -31.53 -14.15
N LYS A 46 -45.54 -31.71 -13.42
CA LYS A 46 -44.44 -32.71 -13.55
C LYS A 46 -43.62 -32.89 -14.86
N ALA A 47 -42.33 -32.60 -14.67
CA ALA A 47 -41.14 -33.47 -14.88
C ALA A 47 -40.52 -33.62 -16.28
N GLY A 48 -39.19 -33.40 -16.30
CA GLY A 48 -38.24 -34.13 -17.15
C GLY A 48 -37.71 -33.37 -18.35
N SER A 49 -36.64 -32.57 -18.18
CA SER A 49 -35.81 -32.14 -19.30
C SER A 49 -34.35 -32.53 -19.07
N SER A 50 -33.89 -33.35 -19.99
CA SER A 50 -32.58 -33.94 -20.13
C SER A 50 -31.45 -32.90 -20.24
N VAL A 51 -30.35 -33.27 -19.60
CA VAL A 51 -29.01 -32.67 -19.73
C VAL A 51 -28.53 -32.81 -21.17
N THR A 52 -28.16 -31.70 -21.79
CA THR A 52 -27.17 -31.67 -22.87
C THR A 52 -26.13 -30.60 -22.54
N GLN A 53 -24.91 -31.08 -22.29
CA GLN A 53 -23.72 -30.27 -22.14
C GLN A 53 -23.40 -29.58 -23.47
N SER A 54 -23.04 -28.30 -23.42
CA SER A 54 -22.11 -27.73 -24.40
C SER A 54 -21.01 -27.01 -23.66
N GLU A 55 -19.80 -27.54 -23.83
CA GLU A 55 -18.54 -26.97 -23.39
C GLU A 55 -18.27 -25.67 -24.15
N LYS A 56 -18.17 -24.55 -23.41
CA LYS A 56 -17.42 -23.37 -23.85
C LYS A 56 -16.62 -22.83 -22.68
N SER A 57 -15.37 -23.29 -22.64
CA SER A 57 -14.16 -22.51 -22.29
C SER A 57 -14.38 -21.23 -21.48
N LYS A 58 -14.23 -21.35 -20.16
CA LYS A 58 -13.98 -20.22 -19.25
C LYS A 58 -12.52 -20.21 -18.82
N GLU A 59 -11.65 -19.63 -19.63
CA GLU A 59 -10.40 -19.05 -19.09
C GLU A 59 -10.70 -17.62 -18.63
N GLY A 60 -11.41 -17.53 -17.51
CA GLY A 60 -11.51 -16.31 -16.71
C GLY A 60 -10.41 -16.35 -15.67
N ILE A 61 -9.55 -15.34 -15.63
CA ILE A 61 -8.43 -15.19 -14.70
C ILE A 61 -8.97 -15.21 -13.26
N SER A 62 -9.01 -16.40 -12.65
CA SER A 62 -9.30 -16.57 -11.22
C SER A 62 -8.00 -16.43 -10.43
N ALA A 63 -7.58 -15.19 -10.19
CA ALA A 63 -6.61 -14.88 -9.14
C ALA A 63 -7.41 -14.48 -7.90
N PHE A 64 -7.74 -15.45 -7.05
CA PHE A 64 -8.33 -15.18 -5.74
C PHE A 64 -7.20 -14.78 -4.77
N PRO A 65 -7.32 -13.66 -4.03
CA PRO A 65 -6.36 -13.31 -2.99
C PRO A 65 -6.57 -14.19 -1.73
N LYS A 66 -5.47 -14.67 -1.16
CA LYS A 66 -5.45 -15.54 0.05
C LYS A 66 -5.36 -14.79 1.37
N ASN A 67 -5.19 -13.47 1.38
CA ASN A 67 -4.82 -12.73 2.58
C ASN A 67 -5.97 -11.90 3.14
N LEU A 68 -6.83 -12.56 3.90
CA LEU A 68 -7.65 -11.90 4.94
C LEU A 68 -7.97 -12.86 6.11
N LYS A 69 -7.37 -14.06 6.13
CA LYS A 69 -7.84 -15.16 6.99
C LYS A 69 -7.10 -15.35 8.32
N ASP A 70 -5.92 -14.78 8.54
CA ASP A 70 -5.06 -15.37 9.59
C ASP A 70 -4.98 -14.64 10.93
N ASN A 71 -5.72 -13.54 11.17
CA ASN A 71 -5.65 -12.84 12.47
C ASN A 71 -6.99 -12.49 13.15
N ILE A 72 -8.14 -13.02 12.70
CA ILE A 72 -9.46 -12.73 13.33
C ILE A 72 -10.17 -13.98 13.87
N LEU A 73 -9.73 -15.20 13.53
CA LEU A 73 -10.57 -16.39 13.71
C LEU A 73 -10.51 -17.11 15.07
N ASP A 74 -9.66 -16.71 16.03
CA ASP A 74 -9.55 -17.42 17.31
C ASP A 74 -10.28 -16.78 18.50
N SER A 75 -11.08 -15.72 18.30
CA SER A 75 -11.90 -15.14 19.40
C SER A 75 -13.39 -14.95 19.10
N ILE A 76 -13.86 -15.27 17.88
CA ILE A 76 -15.28 -15.14 17.51
C ILE A 76 -15.96 -16.52 17.62
N HIS A 77 -16.09 -17.02 18.85
CA HIS A 77 -17.04 -18.12 19.15
C HIS A 77 -17.95 -17.80 20.35
N VAL A 78 -18.07 -16.52 20.73
CA VAL A 78 -19.00 -16.08 21.78
C VAL A 78 -19.72 -14.79 21.32
N ASN A 79 -21.03 -14.90 21.00
CA ASN A 79 -22.01 -13.88 20.57
C ASN A 79 -22.07 -13.50 19.07
N SER A 80 -22.84 -14.27 18.27
CA SER A 80 -23.02 -14.11 16.81
C SER A 80 -23.63 -12.77 16.37
N ASP A 81 -24.55 -12.18 17.13
CA ASP A 81 -25.32 -11.01 16.68
C ASP A 81 -24.54 -9.70 16.88
N LYS A 82 -23.65 -9.67 17.87
CA LYS A 82 -22.72 -8.54 18.07
C LYS A 82 -21.59 -8.60 17.04
N ALA A 83 -21.00 -9.77 16.80
CA ALA A 83 -19.94 -9.93 15.80
C ALA A 83 -20.40 -9.57 14.38
N THR A 84 -21.62 -9.94 13.99
CA THR A 84 -22.17 -9.58 12.67
C THR A 84 -22.42 -8.08 12.53
N SER A 85 -22.88 -7.39 13.58
CA SER A 85 -23.05 -5.93 13.55
C SER A 85 -21.71 -5.18 13.48
N PHE A 86 -20.68 -5.63 14.20
CA PHE A 86 -19.30 -5.11 14.08
C PHE A 86 -18.71 -5.33 12.69
N LEU A 87 -18.89 -6.51 12.10
CA LEU A 87 -18.42 -6.77 10.73
C LEU A 87 -19.16 -5.91 9.70
N ASN A 88 -20.47 -5.71 9.88
CA ASN A 88 -21.26 -4.86 9.00
C ASN A 88 -20.91 -3.37 9.17
N SER A 89 -20.57 -2.90 10.37
CA SER A 89 -20.09 -1.52 10.57
C SER A 89 -18.73 -1.31 9.92
N LEU A 90 -17.80 -2.25 10.09
CA LEU A 90 -16.49 -2.23 9.41
C LEU A 90 -16.62 -2.15 7.89
N LYS A 91 -17.49 -2.96 7.29
CA LYS A 91 -17.77 -2.92 5.85
C LYS A 91 -18.30 -1.56 5.40
N LYS A 92 -19.20 -0.97 6.19
CA LYS A 92 -19.77 0.34 5.90
C LYS A 92 -18.72 1.44 5.98
N ASP A 93 -17.84 1.38 6.98
CA ASP A 93 -16.77 2.37 7.15
C ASP A 93 -15.74 2.28 6.04
N LYS A 94 -15.38 1.06 5.60
CA LYS A 94 -14.52 0.84 4.43
C LYS A 94 -15.10 1.45 3.15
N ILE A 95 -16.39 1.23 2.87
CA ILE A 95 -17.06 1.82 1.71
C ILE A 95 -17.03 3.35 1.81
N ARG A 96 -17.34 3.91 2.98
CA ARG A 96 -17.34 5.36 3.20
C ARG A 96 -15.97 5.99 3.05
N ASN A 97 -14.92 5.30 3.50
CA ASN A 97 -13.54 5.76 3.30
C ASN A 97 -13.17 5.70 1.82
N LEU A 98 -13.63 4.67 1.09
CA LEU A 98 -13.38 4.54 -0.34
C LEU A 98 -14.12 5.62 -1.14
N GLU A 99 -15.38 5.91 -0.79
CA GLU A 99 -16.16 7.03 -1.34
C GLU A 99 -15.39 8.36 -1.20
N ARG A 100 -14.79 8.62 -0.03
CA ARG A 100 -13.95 9.79 0.23
C ARG A 100 -12.73 9.86 -0.71
N VAL A 101 -11.96 8.77 -0.81
CA VAL A 101 -10.79 8.71 -1.72
C VAL A 101 -11.19 8.91 -3.17
N LEU A 102 -12.36 8.38 -3.56
CA LEU A 102 -12.88 8.51 -4.92
C LEU A 102 -13.59 9.84 -5.18
N SER A 103 -13.76 10.71 -4.17
CA SER A 103 -14.52 11.97 -4.27
C SER A 103 -15.92 11.75 -4.85
N VAL A 104 -16.64 10.75 -4.32
CA VAL A 104 -18.04 10.47 -4.62
C VAL A 104 -18.83 10.32 -3.34
N ASP A 105 -20.11 10.65 -3.38
CA ASP A 105 -21.00 10.57 -2.23
C ASP A 105 -22.17 9.61 -2.48
N LYS A 106 -22.86 9.24 -1.40
CA LYS A 106 -24.10 8.44 -1.48
C LYS A 106 -25.17 9.06 -2.40
N LYS A 107 -25.21 10.39 -2.56
CA LYS A 107 -26.13 11.08 -3.48
C LYS A 107 -25.83 10.77 -4.95
N ASP A 108 -24.58 10.42 -5.27
CA ASP A 108 -24.14 10.10 -6.63
C ASP A 108 -24.40 8.62 -6.96
N LEU A 109 -24.83 7.79 -5.99
CA LEU A 109 -25.08 6.37 -6.18
C LEU A 109 -26.34 6.14 -7.05
N VAL A 110 -26.13 5.75 -8.30
CA VAL A 110 -27.22 5.47 -9.26
C VAL A 110 -27.64 3.99 -9.20
N PHE A 111 -26.71 3.09 -8.89
CA PHE A 111 -27.00 1.65 -8.85
C PHE A 111 -26.22 0.94 -7.76
N SER A 112 -26.88 0.01 -7.08
CA SER A 112 -26.30 -0.78 -6.00
C SER A 112 -26.87 -2.20 -5.99
N ASN A 113 -26.00 -3.20 -6.17
CA ASN A 113 -26.35 -4.60 -6.02
C ASN A 113 -25.22 -5.34 -5.29
N LYS A 114 -25.39 -6.63 -4.97
CA LYS A 114 -24.39 -7.45 -4.23
C LYS A 114 -22.97 -7.45 -4.83
N LYS A 115 -22.85 -7.25 -6.14
CA LYS A 115 -21.57 -7.29 -6.85
C LYS A 115 -20.96 -5.91 -7.00
N ASN A 116 -21.76 -4.90 -7.35
CA ASN A 116 -21.25 -3.62 -7.82
C ASN A 116 -22.00 -2.45 -7.18
N TYR A 117 -21.28 -1.35 -6.97
CA TYR A 117 -21.84 0.00 -6.77
C TYR A 117 -21.44 0.88 -7.94
N ILE A 118 -22.39 1.66 -8.46
CA ILE A 118 -22.14 2.59 -9.58
C ILE A 118 -22.55 3.98 -9.14
N TYR A 119 -21.59 4.89 -9.15
CA TYR A 119 -21.77 6.30 -8.88
C TYR A 119 -21.68 7.09 -10.19
N CYS A 120 -22.54 8.10 -10.35
CA CYS A 120 -22.50 9.05 -11.44
C CYS A 120 -22.67 10.45 -10.86
N THR A 121 -21.65 11.28 -11.02
CA THR A 121 -21.67 12.67 -10.57
C THR A 121 -22.35 13.57 -11.60
N GLU A 122 -22.79 14.75 -11.18
CA GLU A 122 -23.40 15.75 -12.07
C GLU A 122 -22.45 16.20 -13.21
N SER A 123 -21.12 16.13 -13.01
CA SER A 123 -20.13 16.43 -14.04
C SER A 123 -19.97 15.33 -15.10
N GLY A 124 -20.69 14.22 -14.98
CA GLY A 124 -20.61 13.08 -15.89
C GLY A 124 -19.47 12.11 -15.60
N ARG A 125 -18.74 12.27 -14.49
CA ARG A 125 -17.76 11.29 -14.00
C ARG A 125 -18.49 10.08 -13.42
N MET A 126 -18.09 8.88 -13.86
CA MET A 126 -18.68 7.61 -13.46
C MET A 126 -17.65 6.76 -12.70
N VAL A 127 -18.06 6.19 -11.58
CA VAL A 127 -17.22 5.35 -10.73
C VAL A 127 -17.94 4.03 -10.48
N ILE A 128 -17.34 2.91 -10.89
CA ILE A 128 -17.86 1.56 -10.67
C ILE A 128 -16.96 0.88 -9.65
N VAL A 129 -17.51 0.53 -8.49
CA VAL A 129 -16.84 -0.25 -7.45
C VAL A 129 -17.31 -1.69 -7.57
N ASP A 130 -16.44 -2.60 -8.01
CA ASP A 130 -16.72 -4.03 -7.99
C ASP A 130 -16.31 -4.63 -6.65
N ARG A 131 -17.09 -5.60 -6.19
CA ARG A 131 -16.92 -6.27 -4.91
C ARG A 131 -16.61 -7.74 -5.11
N ASP A 132 -15.78 -8.26 -4.22
CA ASP A 132 -15.42 -9.67 -4.21
C ASP A 132 -16.57 -10.56 -3.70
N ILE A 133 -16.30 -11.86 -3.61
CA ILE A 133 -17.27 -12.86 -3.12
C ILE A 133 -17.69 -12.64 -1.65
N TRP A 134 -16.91 -11.86 -0.89
CA TRP A 134 -17.17 -11.49 0.51
C TRP A 134 -17.88 -10.14 0.63
N GLY A 135 -18.10 -9.46 -0.50
CA GLY A 135 -18.75 -8.16 -0.58
C GLY A 135 -17.82 -6.99 -0.22
N GLU A 136 -16.51 -7.20 -0.19
CA GLU A 136 -15.49 -6.16 0.01
C GLU A 136 -15.16 -5.49 -1.33
N PRO A 137 -14.95 -4.16 -1.39
CA PRO A 137 -14.45 -3.50 -2.59
C PRO A 137 -13.11 -4.08 -3.05
N TYR A 138 -12.99 -4.40 -4.34
CA TYR A 138 -11.83 -5.09 -4.91
C TYR A 138 -11.24 -4.38 -6.13
N THR A 139 -12.09 -3.83 -6.99
CA THR A 139 -11.65 -3.00 -8.13
C THR A 139 -12.53 -1.77 -8.24
N VAL A 140 -11.92 -0.70 -8.73
CA VAL A 140 -12.64 0.52 -9.10
C VAL A 140 -12.32 0.85 -10.55
N THR A 141 -13.37 1.10 -11.33
CA THR A 141 -13.28 1.70 -12.65
C THR A 141 -13.73 3.15 -12.57
N VAL A 142 -12.85 4.09 -12.89
CA VAL A 142 -13.18 5.52 -13.00
C VAL A 142 -13.21 5.88 -14.48
N LYS A 143 -14.34 6.41 -14.93
CA LYS A 143 -14.50 6.99 -16.26
C LYS A 143 -14.70 8.49 -16.13
N GLU A 144 -13.83 9.25 -16.76
CA GLU A 144 -13.87 10.71 -16.78
C GLU A 144 -13.59 11.21 -18.19
N ALA A 145 -14.58 11.89 -18.79
CA ALA A 145 -14.58 12.28 -20.19
C ALA A 145 -14.24 11.08 -21.13
N THR A 146 -13.06 11.10 -21.76
CA THR A 146 -12.57 10.07 -22.68
C THR A 146 -11.67 9.03 -22.01
N GLU A 147 -11.29 9.24 -20.75
CA GLU A 147 -10.36 8.37 -20.04
C GLU A 147 -11.10 7.34 -19.18
N VAL A 148 -10.61 6.09 -19.21
CA VAL A 148 -11.08 5.01 -18.36
C VAL A 148 -9.88 4.40 -17.65
N GLY A 149 -9.87 4.54 -16.32
CA GLY A 149 -8.85 3.97 -15.46
C GLY A 149 -9.43 2.85 -14.60
N ILE A 150 -8.75 1.71 -14.56
CA ILE A 150 -9.07 0.62 -13.61
C ILE A 150 -7.97 0.58 -12.56
N ARG A 151 -8.38 0.46 -11.29
CA ARG A 151 -7.49 0.37 -10.13
C ARG A 151 -7.91 -0.80 -9.24
N ARG A 152 -6.93 -1.45 -8.64
CA ARG A 152 -7.09 -2.39 -7.53
C ARG A 152 -7.38 -1.60 -6.27
N VAL A 153 -8.37 -2.02 -5.50
CA VAL A 153 -8.60 -1.51 -4.15
C VAL A 153 -7.97 -2.48 -3.17
N MET A 154 -7.16 -1.94 -2.26
CA MET A 154 -6.67 -2.65 -1.08
C MET A 154 -6.96 -1.83 0.16
N PHE A 155 -7.04 -2.49 1.32
CA PHE A 155 -7.25 -1.82 2.59
C PHE A 155 -6.14 -2.18 3.57
N PHE A 156 -5.66 -1.18 4.31
CA PHE A 156 -4.73 -1.35 5.43
C PHE A 156 -5.21 -0.47 6.58
N ASP A 157 -5.41 -1.04 7.77
CA ASP A 157 -6.02 -0.34 8.92
C ASP A 157 -7.34 0.40 8.60
N ASN A 158 -8.17 -0.19 7.72
CA ASN A 158 -9.43 0.35 7.18
C ASN A 158 -9.29 1.59 6.28
N GLU A 159 -8.07 1.98 5.95
CA GLU A 159 -7.77 3.01 4.95
C GLU A 159 -7.67 2.36 3.56
N PRO A 160 -8.40 2.85 2.55
CA PRO A 160 -8.34 2.33 1.18
C PRO A 160 -7.20 2.95 0.39
N PHE A 161 -6.47 2.09 -0.33
CA PHE A 161 -5.44 2.47 -1.28
C PHE A 161 -5.79 1.97 -2.69
N LEU A 162 -5.47 2.78 -3.69
CA LEU A 162 -5.79 2.53 -5.10
C LEU A 162 -4.52 2.27 -5.90
N PHE A 163 -4.29 1.01 -6.26
CA PHE A 163 -3.11 0.62 -7.02
C PHE A 163 -3.43 0.34 -8.49
N PRO A 164 -2.47 0.44 -9.41
CA PRO A 164 -2.57 -0.19 -10.73
C PRO A 164 -2.94 -1.67 -10.60
N ILE A 165 -3.54 -2.26 -11.63
CA ILE A 165 -3.78 -3.70 -11.62
C ILE A 165 -2.45 -4.45 -11.66
N PHE A 166 -2.22 -5.32 -10.68
CA PHE A 166 -1.03 -6.16 -10.58
C PHE A 166 -1.40 -7.60 -10.18
N ASN A 167 -0.48 -8.54 -10.45
CA ASN A 167 -0.73 -9.96 -10.21
C ASN A 167 -0.32 -10.36 -8.78
N GLU A 168 -1.30 -10.66 -7.94
CA GLU A 168 -1.09 -11.10 -6.56
C GLU A 168 -0.93 -12.63 -6.42
N LYS A 169 -1.06 -13.42 -7.49
CA LYS A 169 -1.06 -14.91 -7.41
C LYS A 169 0.18 -15.47 -6.71
N ASN A 170 1.32 -14.79 -6.85
CA ASN A 170 2.61 -15.21 -6.29
C ASN A 170 2.98 -14.43 -5.03
N LEU A 171 2.09 -13.57 -4.53
CA LEU A 171 2.28 -12.85 -3.28
C LEU A 171 1.69 -13.68 -2.14
N SER A 172 2.49 -13.85 -1.10
CA SER A 172 2.12 -14.63 0.08
C SER A 172 2.59 -13.90 1.32
N GLY A 173 1.89 -14.12 2.43
CA GLY A 173 2.20 -13.47 3.69
C GLY A 173 1.28 -12.30 4.05
N GLU A 174 1.36 -11.85 5.29
CA GLU A 174 0.55 -10.76 5.84
C GLU A 174 1.01 -9.41 5.32
N VAL A 175 0.07 -8.49 5.02
CA VAL A 175 0.43 -7.11 4.71
C VAL A 175 0.84 -6.39 6.01
N ILE A 176 2.07 -5.93 6.10
CA ILE A 176 2.61 -5.25 7.30
C ILE A 176 2.76 -3.74 7.13
N HIS A 177 2.70 -3.26 5.90
CA HIS A 177 2.76 -1.86 5.51
C HIS A 177 2.08 -1.63 4.17
N MET A 178 1.44 -0.48 4.01
CA MET A 178 0.82 -0.03 2.78
C MET A 178 0.79 1.49 2.76
N ASP A 179 1.15 2.08 1.62
CA ASP A 179 0.91 3.49 1.31
C ASP A 179 0.49 3.63 -0.18
N GLU A 180 0.37 4.85 -0.70
CA GLU A 180 -0.04 5.10 -2.10
C GLU A 180 0.90 4.49 -3.17
N ASN A 181 2.15 4.24 -2.82
CA ASN A 181 3.22 3.85 -3.73
C ASN A 181 3.75 2.43 -3.46
N GLU A 182 3.42 1.81 -2.33
CA GLU A 182 3.95 0.49 -2.00
C GLU A 182 3.05 -0.38 -1.11
N VAL A 183 3.25 -1.71 -1.23
CA VAL A 183 2.62 -2.73 -0.37
C VAL A 183 3.67 -3.73 0.07
N TRP A 184 3.78 -3.99 1.38
CA TRP A 184 4.77 -4.90 1.94
C TRP A 184 4.12 -6.16 2.49
N TYR A 185 4.45 -7.30 1.91
CA TYR A 185 3.99 -8.62 2.32
C TYR A 185 5.08 -9.33 3.12
N LEU A 186 4.74 -9.85 4.30
CA LEU A 186 5.63 -10.58 5.18
C LEU A 186 5.24 -12.06 5.25
N ASN A 187 6.15 -12.93 4.82
CA ASN A 187 6.06 -14.37 5.01
C ASN A 187 7.14 -14.82 6.02
N LYS A 188 7.17 -16.12 6.35
CA LYS A 188 8.05 -16.71 7.37
C LYS A 188 9.54 -16.44 7.11
N ASP A 189 9.99 -16.68 5.88
CA ASP A 189 11.42 -16.65 5.51
C ASP A 189 11.75 -15.57 4.45
N GLU A 190 10.73 -14.87 3.94
CA GLU A 190 10.86 -13.83 2.93
C GLU A 190 9.84 -12.71 3.16
N ALA A 191 10.20 -11.50 2.76
CA ALA A 191 9.27 -10.39 2.56
C ALA A 191 9.26 -10.00 1.09
N THR A 192 8.11 -9.57 0.57
CA THR A 192 7.98 -9.00 -0.77
C THR A 192 7.47 -7.57 -0.66
N ILE A 193 8.25 -6.63 -1.17
CA ILE A 193 7.89 -5.21 -1.28
C ILE A 193 7.45 -4.99 -2.73
N VAL A 194 6.18 -4.61 -2.92
CA VAL A 194 5.65 -4.22 -4.22
C VAL A 194 5.70 -2.71 -4.30
N LEU A 195 6.49 -2.19 -5.24
CA LEU A 195 6.66 -0.76 -5.50
C LEU A 195 5.87 -0.40 -6.75
N PHE A 196 5.18 0.73 -6.74
CA PHE A 196 4.43 1.22 -7.89
C PHE A 196 5.08 2.48 -8.44
N LYS A 197 5.76 2.36 -9.58
CA LYS A 197 6.37 3.48 -10.29
C LYS A 197 5.73 3.64 -11.65
N ASP A 198 5.26 4.84 -11.97
CA ASP A 198 4.61 5.15 -13.26
C ASP A 198 3.47 4.17 -13.61
N ASN A 199 2.63 3.86 -12.62
CA ASN A 199 1.55 2.86 -12.69
C ASN A 199 2.01 1.42 -13.04
N LYS A 200 3.28 1.08 -12.85
CA LYS A 200 3.80 -0.28 -13.05
C LYS A 200 4.26 -0.88 -11.73
N PRO A 201 3.86 -2.13 -11.42
CA PRO A 201 4.36 -2.83 -10.25
C PRO A 201 5.79 -3.33 -10.48
N ASP A 202 6.63 -3.15 -9.48
CA ASP A 202 7.96 -3.70 -9.37
C ASP A 202 8.06 -4.50 -8.06
N PHE A 203 8.73 -5.65 -8.09
CA PHE A 203 8.68 -6.64 -7.00
C PHE A 203 10.07 -6.87 -6.43
N LEU A 204 10.31 -6.36 -5.24
CA LEU A 204 11.52 -6.60 -4.48
C LEU A 204 11.30 -7.73 -3.48
N LYS A 205 12.01 -8.85 -3.66
CA LYS A 205 12.02 -9.96 -2.70
C LYS A 205 13.21 -9.83 -1.76
N VAL A 206 12.93 -9.87 -0.46
CA VAL A 206 13.92 -9.74 0.61
C VAL A 206 13.95 -11.03 1.41
N SER A 207 15.12 -11.67 1.50
CA SER A 207 15.28 -12.86 2.35
C SER A 207 15.38 -12.46 3.83
N LEU A 208 14.67 -13.18 4.70
CA LEU A 208 14.70 -12.97 6.14
C LEU A 208 15.58 -13.98 6.89
N LYS A 209 16.25 -14.90 6.18
CA LYS A 209 17.04 -15.99 6.77
C LYS A 209 18.09 -15.52 7.78
N ASN A 210 18.69 -14.35 7.54
CA ASN A 210 19.74 -13.78 8.40
C ASN A 210 19.20 -12.76 9.42
N PHE A 211 17.90 -12.45 9.38
CA PHE A 211 17.29 -11.46 10.26
C PHE A 211 16.82 -12.10 11.57
N LYS A 212 17.57 -11.87 12.66
CA LYS A 212 17.31 -12.52 13.96
C LYS A 212 16.14 -11.94 14.76
N ASN A 213 15.65 -10.75 14.41
CA ASN A 213 14.71 -9.97 15.23
C ASN A 213 13.32 -9.83 14.58
N ILE A 214 12.81 -10.89 13.95
CA ILE A 214 11.56 -10.84 13.18
C ILE A 214 10.35 -10.34 13.99
N ASN A 215 10.32 -10.61 15.29
CA ASN A 215 9.24 -10.18 16.20
C ASN A 215 9.29 -8.69 16.57
N ASN A 216 10.40 -8.01 16.30
CA ASN A 216 10.52 -6.58 16.56
C ASN A 216 10.08 -5.80 15.31
N LYS A 217 8.82 -5.35 15.29
CA LYS A 217 8.22 -4.61 14.17
C LYS A 217 9.10 -3.44 13.73
N LYS A 218 9.60 -2.62 14.66
CA LYS A 218 10.44 -1.46 14.30
C LYS A 218 11.74 -1.90 13.60
N ALA A 219 12.42 -2.91 14.15
CA ALA A 219 13.66 -3.41 13.55
C ALA A 219 13.40 -4.03 12.16
N LEU A 220 12.31 -4.79 12.00
CA LEU A 220 11.92 -5.38 10.74
C LEU A 220 11.63 -4.32 9.68
N HIS A 221 10.85 -3.29 10.03
CA HIS A 221 10.56 -2.19 9.10
C HIS A 221 11.85 -1.48 8.67
N THR A 222 12.76 -1.18 9.60
CA THR A 222 14.05 -0.56 9.24
C THR A 222 14.90 -1.44 8.34
N TYR A 223 14.90 -2.76 8.57
CA TYR A 223 15.60 -3.71 7.74
C TYR A 223 15.06 -3.72 6.30
N LEU A 224 13.73 -3.84 6.15
CA LEU A 224 13.06 -3.83 4.86
C LEU A 224 13.20 -2.48 4.13
N ASP A 225 13.11 -1.38 4.86
CA ASP A 225 13.30 -0.03 4.31
C ASP A 225 14.73 0.15 3.78
N SER A 226 15.74 -0.38 4.48
CA SER A 226 17.13 -0.34 4.01
C SER A 226 17.32 -1.12 2.71
N HIS A 227 16.72 -2.31 2.59
CA HIS A 227 16.69 -3.07 1.33
C HIS A 227 16.01 -2.29 0.22
N LYS A 228 14.86 -1.67 0.50
CA LYS A 228 14.12 -0.83 -0.46
C LYS A 228 14.97 0.34 -0.95
N ILE A 229 15.60 1.09 -0.04
CA ILE A 229 16.43 2.24 -0.40
C ILE A 229 17.60 1.81 -1.28
N LEU A 230 18.29 0.73 -0.95
CA LEU A 230 19.41 0.21 -1.72
C LEU A 230 18.97 -0.42 -3.05
N TYR A 231 17.76 -0.93 -3.15
CA TYR A 231 17.20 -1.39 -4.41
C TYR A 231 16.90 -0.23 -5.36
N LEU A 232 16.33 0.86 -4.82
CA LEU A 232 15.97 2.05 -5.59
C LEU A 232 17.17 2.92 -5.99
N ASP A 233 18.18 3.00 -5.12
CA ASP A 233 19.39 3.77 -5.36
C ASP A 233 20.61 2.87 -5.62
N LYS A 234 20.90 2.68 -6.90
CA LYS A 234 22.03 1.87 -7.38
C LYS A 234 23.39 2.44 -6.99
N LYS A 235 23.54 3.77 -6.92
CA LYS A 235 24.82 4.40 -6.55
C LYS A 235 25.12 4.12 -5.08
N LEU A 236 24.10 4.19 -4.23
CA LEU A 236 24.23 3.86 -2.82
C LEU A 236 24.43 2.34 -2.61
N HIS A 237 23.78 1.51 -3.43
CA HIS A 237 24.00 0.07 -3.43
C HIS A 237 25.46 -0.28 -3.71
N GLU A 238 26.00 0.22 -4.82
CA GLU A 238 27.38 0.02 -5.24
C GLU A 238 28.34 0.44 -4.12
N LEU A 239 28.15 1.64 -3.57
CA LEU A 239 28.98 2.14 -2.48
C LEU A 239 28.92 1.27 -1.22
N ILE A 240 27.72 0.95 -0.71
CA ILE A 240 27.58 0.30 0.61
C ILE A 240 27.83 -1.20 0.53
N ILE A 241 27.27 -1.86 -0.48
CA ILE A 241 27.24 -3.32 -0.59
C ILE A 241 28.44 -3.84 -1.38
N GLU A 242 28.76 -3.24 -2.53
CA GLU A 242 29.80 -3.77 -3.42
C GLU A 242 31.19 -3.28 -2.99
N ASP A 243 31.38 -1.96 -2.91
CA ASP A 243 32.68 -1.35 -2.60
C ASP A 243 33.09 -1.53 -1.14
N ARG A 244 32.16 -1.26 -0.22
CA ARG A 244 32.44 -1.29 1.23
C ARG A 244 32.15 -2.65 1.86
N ASN A 245 31.50 -3.56 1.14
CA ASN A 245 31.16 -4.90 1.61
C ASN A 245 30.46 -4.90 2.98
N ILE A 246 29.53 -3.97 3.18
CA ILE A 246 28.77 -3.85 4.44
C ILE A 246 27.56 -4.77 4.36
N ALA A 247 27.51 -5.75 5.25
CA ALA A 247 26.37 -6.64 5.33
C ALA A 247 25.09 -5.89 5.75
N LEU A 248 23.98 -6.17 5.09
CA LEU A 248 22.69 -5.49 5.30
C LEU A 248 22.20 -5.56 6.74
N GLU A 249 22.46 -6.66 7.44
CA GLU A 249 22.13 -6.84 8.86
C GLU A 249 22.90 -5.91 9.81
N ASN A 250 24.02 -5.34 9.36
CA ASN A 250 24.79 -4.37 10.13
C ASN A 250 24.34 -2.94 9.87
N ILE A 251 23.51 -2.70 8.85
CA ILE A 251 22.95 -1.38 8.59
C ILE A 251 21.90 -1.06 9.66
N ILE A 252 22.09 0.08 10.32
CA ILE A 252 21.20 0.56 11.37
C ILE A 252 20.17 1.51 10.78
N LYS A 253 20.60 2.40 9.88
CA LYS A 253 19.71 3.34 9.22
C LYS A 253 20.33 3.86 7.93
N ILE A 254 19.50 4.08 6.93
CA ILE A 254 19.84 4.86 5.74
C ILE A 254 18.86 6.03 5.67
N ARG A 255 19.38 7.23 5.48
CA ARG A 255 18.65 8.47 5.22
C ARG A 255 19.24 9.17 4.00
N LEU A 256 18.61 10.24 3.55
CA LEU A 256 19.06 10.98 2.36
C LEU A 256 20.49 11.51 2.52
N GLY A 257 20.83 12.04 3.70
CA GLY A 257 22.12 12.67 3.98
C GLY A 257 23.14 11.79 4.71
N TYR A 258 22.76 10.59 5.19
CA TYR A 258 23.68 9.73 5.93
C TYR A 258 23.27 8.26 5.96
N ALA A 259 24.25 7.38 6.22
CA ALA A 259 24.02 5.98 6.55
C ALA A 259 24.79 5.61 7.82
N VAL A 260 24.11 4.93 8.75
CA VAL A 260 24.69 4.44 10.01
C VAL A 260 24.75 2.93 9.96
N TYR A 261 25.91 2.37 10.30
CA TYR A 261 26.09 0.92 10.34
C TYR A 261 27.03 0.50 11.47
N LYS A 262 26.90 -0.76 11.87
CA LYS A 262 27.79 -1.40 12.81
C LYS A 262 29.07 -1.81 12.08
N ASN A 263 30.20 -1.21 12.48
CA ASN A 263 31.50 -1.49 11.88
C ASN A 263 32.18 -2.69 12.56
N THR A 264 32.15 -2.73 13.89
CA THR A 264 32.66 -3.87 14.69
C THR A 264 31.68 -4.21 15.81
N SER A 265 32.02 -5.20 16.65
CA SER A 265 31.23 -5.49 17.85
C SER A 265 31.12 -4.31 18.82
N ARG A 266 32.04 -3.34 18.77
CA ARG A 266 32.15 -2.21 19.71
C ARG A 266 32.06 -0.83 19.06
N THR A 267 31.96 -0.77 17.73
CA THR A 267 31.98 0.51 17.02
C THR A 267 30.93 0.58 15.92
N TYR A 268 30.49 1.80 15.70
CA TYR A 268 29.56 2.22 14.66
C TYR A 268 30.29 3.16 13.72
N LYS A 269 29.82 3.23 12.48
CA LYS A 269 30.25 4.25 11.52
C LYS A 269 29.06 4.99 10.96
N VAL A 270 29.26 6.27 10.65
CA VAL A 270 28.32 7.11 9.93
C VAL A 270 29.01 7.60 8.68
N MET A 271 28.43 7.29 7.52
CA MET A 271 28.76 7.88 6.23
C MET A 271 27.87 9.08 6.00
N LEU A 272 28.44 10.20 5.53
CA LEU A 272 27.71 11.41 5.21
C LEU A 272 27.72 11.68 3.70
N PHE A 273 26.55 12.02 3.19
CA PHE A 273 26.30 12.21 1.77
C PHE A 273 25.89 13.64 1.46
N ASN A 274 26.38 14.17 0.33
CA ASN A 274 25.91 15.44 -0.19
C ASN A 274 24.54 15.29 -0.90
N GLU A 275 24.02 16.38 -1.45
CA GLU A 275 22.74 16.40 -2.17
C GLU A 275 22.72 15.48 -3.41
N HIS A 276 23.89 15.15 -3.96
CA HIS A 276 24.08 14.23 -5.09
C HIS A 276 24.41 12.80 -4.66
N ARG A 277 24.20 12.49 -3.37
CA ARG A 277 24.51 11.20 -2.73
C ARG A 277 25.97 10.74 -2.90
N GLU A 278 26.88 11.70 -2.93
CA GLU A 278 28.32 11.41 -2.90
C GLU A 278 28.80 11.44 -1.46
N LEU A 279 29.57 10.42 -1.10
CA LEU A 279 30.23 10.35 0.19
C LEU A 279 31.24 11.49 0.31
N TYR A 280 31.03 12.40 1.26
CA TYR A 280 31.97 13.49 1.53
C TYR A 280 32.68 13.33 2.87
N ASP A 281 32.14 12.54 3.80
CA ASP A 281 32.77 12.30 5.09
C ASP A 281 32.36 10.96 5.72
N GLU A 282 33.18 10.47 6.63
CA GLU A 282 32.90 9.26 7.41
C GLU A 282 33.55 9.32 8.79
N TYR A 283 32.81 8.91 9.84
CA TYR A 283 33.34 8.84 11.20
C TYR A 283 33.01 7.54 11.90
N THR A 284 33.83 7.22 12.90
CA THR A 284 33.65 6.06 13.78
C THR A 284 33.28 6.53 15.18
N PHE A 285 32.31 5.85 15.77
CA PHE A 285 31.84 6.03 17.14
C PHE A 285 31.99 4.72 17.90
N SER A 286 32.35 4.77 19.17
CA SER A 286 32.19 3.68 20.12
C SER A 286 30.73 3.50 20.56
N LYS A 287 29.95 4.59 20.56
CA LYS A 287 28.54 4.61 20.95
C LYS A 287 27.73 5.55 20.08
N LEU A 288 26.52 5.13 19.70
CA LEU A 288 25.59 6.02 18.99
C LEU A 288 25.09 7.16 19.90
N PRO A 289 24.96 8.38 19.35
CA PRO A 289 24.41 9.52 20.08
C PRO A 289 23.00 9.23 20.59
N SER A 290 22.67 9.71 21.81
CA SER A 290 21.38 9.42 22.47
C SER A 290 20.27 10.37 21.99
N VAL A 291 19.98 10.31 20.70
CA VAL A 291 19.05 11.18 19.96
C VAL A 291 18.09 10.29 19.18
N LYS A 292 16.85 10.78 18.97
CA LYS A 292 15.90 10.13 18.06
C LYS A 292 16.30 10.40 16.60
N GLU A 293 15.63 9.73 15.67
CA GLU A 293 15.95 9.79 14.23
C GLU A 293 15.91 11.23 13.68
N GLU A 294 14.88 12.00 14.00
CA GLU A 294 14.77 13.42 13.61
C GLU A 294 15.96 14.25 14.13
N GLY A 295 16.46 13.92 15.32
CA GLY A 295 17.66 14.55 15.87
C GLY A 295 18.95 14.13 15.18
N TRP A 296 19.02 12.92 14.62
CA TRP A 296 20.14 12.50 13.77
C TRP A 296 20.14 13.23 12.43
N ASP A 297 18.97 13.48 11.84
CA ASP A 297 18.85 14.25 10.59
C ASP A 297 19.48 15.65 10.75
N VAL A 298 19.29 16.30 11.90
CA VAL A 298 19.95 17.57 12.22
C VAL A 298 21.42 17.39 12.61
N LEU A 299 21.74 16.43 13.50
CA LEU A 299 23.11 16.21 13.99
C LEU A 299 24.09 15.87 12.87
N PHE A 300 23.64 15.15 11.85
CA PHE A 300 24.44 14.75 10.68
C PHE A 300 24.28 15.67 9.47
N SER A 301 23.61 16.81 9.65
CA SER A 301 23.64 17.88 8.65
C SER A 301 25.04 18.48 8.54
N LYS A 302 25.39 18.95 7.34
CA LYS A 302 26.74 19.43 7.01
C LYS A 302 27.22 20.53 7.97
N ASP A 303 26.41 21.56 8.19
CA ASP A 303 26.76 22.71 9.03
C ASP A 303 27.03 22.30 10.49
N ILE A 304 26.21 21.40 11.04
CA ILE A 304 26.38 20.92 12.41
C ILE A 304 27.62 20.04 12.52
N VAL A 305 27.87 19.17 11.53
CA VAL A 305 29.05 18.30 11.49
C VAL A 305 30.34 19.14 11.42
N GLU A 306 30.38 20.14 10.54
CA GLU A 306 31.52 21.05 10.41
C GLU A 306 31.77 21.81 11.71
N TYR A 307 30.71 22.31 12.36
CA TYR A 307 30.82 22.99 13.64
C TYR A 307 31.33 22.06 14.76
N VAL A 308 30.80 20.84 14.86
CA VAL A 308 31.22 19.83 15.85
C VAL A 308 32.70 19.50 15.69
N LYS A 309 33.16 19.32 14.45
CA LYS A 309 34.57 19.09 14.12
C LYS A 309 35.45 20.26 14.50
N ALA A 310 35.08 21.48 14.08
CA ALA A 310 35.87 22.68 14.34
C ALA A 310 36.09 22.92 15.84
N ASN A 311 35.15 22.47 16.68
CA ASN A 311 35.19 22.61 18.13
C ASN A 311 35.66 21.34 18.87
N ASN A 312 36.08 20.28 18.17
CA ASN A 312 36.48 18.98 18.74
C ASN A 312 35.44 18.37 19.69
N TYR A 313 34.15 18.52 19.37
CA TYR A 313 33.06 17.92 20.13
C TYR A 313 32.88 16.45 19.75
N SER A 314 32.55 15.60 20.74
CA SER A 314 32.28 14.18 20.49
C SER A 314 30.80 13.95 20.19
N PHE A 315 30.48 13.54 18.97
CA PHE A 315 29.08 13.21 18.60
C PHE A 315 28.37 12.30 19.61
N GLU A 316 29.10 11.40 20.28
CA GLU A 316 28.56 10.45 21.26
C GLU A 316 27.91 11.11 22.48
N ASN A 317 28.30 12.35 22.79
CA ASN A 317 27.82 13.11 23.95
C ASN A 317 26.57 13.95 23.65
N PHE A 318 26.10 13.95 22.41
CA PHE A 318 24.84 14.61 22.07
C PHE A 318 23.64 13.87 22.66
N ARG A 319 22.66 14.66 23.10
CA ARG A 319 21.39 14.18 23.62
C ARG A 319 20.24 14.99 23.03
N GLN A 320 19.04 14.44 23.06
CA GLN A 320 17.83 15.16 22.72
C GLN A 320 17.10 15.62 23.97
N ASP A 321 16.70 16.89 24.02
CA ASP A 321 15.84 17.43 25.07
C ASP A 321 14.90 18.50 24.51
N ASP A 322 13.61 18.43 24.87
CA ASP A 322 12.57 19.41 24.51
C ASP A 322 12.60 19.89 23.03
N GLY A 323 12.67 18.94 22.09
CA GLY A 323 12.70 19.26 20.64
C GLY A 323 14.03 19.87 20.15
N HIS A 324 15.11 19.72 20.91
CA HIS A 324 16.45 20.19 20.55
C HIS A 324 17.47 19.06 20.66
N ILE A 325 18.54 19.14 19.87
CA ILE A 325 19.79 18.44 20.12
C ILE A 325 20.70 19.32 20.97
N GLU A 326 21.32 18.73 21.99
CA GLU A 326 22.14 19.45 22.95
C GLU A 326 23.50 18.78 23.13
N TYR A 327 24.54 19.62 23.23
CA TYR A 327 25.88 19.21 23.66
C TYR A 327 26.23 19.82 25.00
N TRP A 328 26.53 18.97 25.97
CA TRP A 328 26.89 19.39 27.32
C TRP A 328 28.31 18.98 27.63
N GLN A 329 29.09 19.93 28.14
CA GLN A 329 30.46 19.70 28.59
C GLN A 329 30.69 20.23 29.99
N ASN A 330 31.69 19.67 30.66
CA ASN A 330 32.13 20.18 31.95
C ASN A 330 33.05 21.38 31.72
N ILE A 331 32.68 22.53 32.29
CA ILE A 331 33.48 23.75 32.32
C ILE A 331 33.83 24.01 33.79
N GLY A 332 35.04 23.62 34.18
CA GLY A 332 35.43 23.54 35.59
C GLY A 332 34.60 22.48 36.33
N SER A 333 33.95 22.87 37.43
CA SER A 333 33.06 22.00 38.21
C SER A 333 31.59 22.01 37.75
N LYS A 334 31.24 22.84 36.77
CA LYS A 334 29.86 22.99 36.29
C LYS A 334 29.68 22.30 34.94
N ARG A 335 28.53 21.65 34.75
CA ARG A 335 28.12 21.11 33.45
C ARG A 335 27.28 22.17 32.73
N ALA A 336 27.71 22.58 31.54
CA ALA A 336 27.06 23.63 30.76
C ALA A 336 26.67 23.11 29.36
N CYS A 337 25.53 23.58 28.86
CA CYS A 337 25.13 23.38 27.48
C CYS A 337 25.90 24.38 26.61
N VAL A 338 26.67 23.88 25.65
CA VAL A 338 27.50 24.74 24.77
C VAL A 338 27.04 24.70 23.32
N LEU A 339 26.14 23.79 22.99
CA LEU A 339 25.41 23.80 21.73
C LEU A 339 23.99 23.33 22.01
N ARG A 340 23.01 24.10 21.54
CA ARG A 340 21.61 23.71 21.49
C ARG A 340 21.06 24.08 20.12
N CYS A 341 20.58 23.09 19.38
CA CYS A 341 20.01 23.28 18.05
C CYS A 341 18.62 22.68 18.01
N LYS A 342 17.65 23.41 17.45
CA LYS A 342 16.26 22.94 17.33
C LYS A 342 16.16 21.89 16.24
N ILE A 343 15.36 20.85 16.51
CA ILE A 343 15.06 19.77 15.56
C ILE A 343 14.06 20.25 14.52
#